data_AF-A0A2K3KIN1-F1
#
_entry.id   AF-A0A2K3KIN1-F1
#
_cell.length_a   1.000
_cell.length_b   1.000
_cell.length_c   1.000
_cell.angle_alpha   90.00
_cell.angle_beta   90.00
_cell.angle_gamma   90.00
#
_symmetry.space_group_name_H-M   'P 1'
#
loop_
_entity.id
_entity.type
_entity.pdbx_description
1 polymer ?
#
loop_
_entity_poly.entity_id
_entity_poly.type
_entity_poly.pdbx_seq_one_letter_code
_entity_poly.pdbx_strand_id
1 'polypeptide(L)'
;RKRGEDLDAARAEIERLNAVMAPGENEHKAAEGLTTRADLVKVIAQLSHDFVEGTEYAFENAVQQIKCLNPDVELVTRGMHVNGQVQDG
;
A
#
# COMPACT_ATOMS: atom_id res chain seq x y z
N ARG A 1 -20.26 -43.28 17.37
CA ARG A 1 -18.79 -43.35 17.36
C ARG A 1 -18.23 -42.57 16.18
N LYS A 2 -18.48 -43.02 14.94
CA LYS A 2 -18.05 -42.35 13.69
C LYS A 2 -18.35 -40.84 13.61
N ARG A 3 -19.61 -40.43 13.88
CA ARG A 3 -19.99 -39.00 13.93
C ARG A 3 -19.24 -38.17 14.98
N GLY A 4 -18.80 -38.78 16.09
CA GLY A 4 -17.99 -38.09 17.10
C GLY A 4 -16.57 -37.88 16.61
N GLU A 5 -15.97 -38.93 16.05
CA GLU A 5 -14.63 -38.89 15.44
C GLU A 5 -14.55 -37.87 14.28
N ASP A 6 -15.59 -37.80 13.44
CA ASP A 6 -15.69 -36.83 12.35
C ASP A 6 -15.78 -35.38 12.87
N LEU A 7 -16.47 -35.15 13.99
CA LEU A 7 -16.58 -33.84 14.63
C LEU A 7 -15.27 -33.40 15.28
N ASP A 8 -14.55 -34.33 15.91
CA ASP A 8 -13.25 -34.04 16.52
C ASP A 8 -12.20 -33.72 15.46
N ALA A 9 -12.20 -34.46 14.34
CA ALA A 9 -11.34 -34.16 13.19
C ALA A 9 -11.65 -32.78 12.59
N ALA A 10 -12.93 -32.42 12.44
CA ALA A 10 -13.33 -31.11 11.95
C ALA A 10 -12.89 -29.97 12.88
N ARG A 11 -12.99 -30.16 14.20
CA ARG A 11 -12.51 -29.17 15.18
C ARG A 11 -11.01 -28.96 15.10
N ALA A 12 -10.23 -30.04 15.03
CA ALA A 12 -8.78 -29.97 14.91
C ALA A 12 -8.36 -29.25 13.62
N GLU A 13 -9.08 -29.48 12.52
CA GLU A 13 -8.81 -28.79 11.26
C GLU A 13 -9.12 -27.29 11.34
N ILE A 14 -10.23 -26.91 11.98
CA ILE A 14 -10.56 -25.49 12.21
C ILE A 14 -9.47 -24.81 13.05
N GLU A 15 -8.98 -25.44 14.12
CA GLU A 15 -7.90 -24.90 14.94
C GLU A 15 -6.61 -24.72 14.13
N ARG A 16 -6.25 -25.70 13.32
CA ARG A 16 -5.09 -25.62 12.42
C ARG A 16 -5.23 -24.47 11.42
N LEU A 17 -6.39 -24.34 10.79
CA LEU A 17 -6.65 -23.27 9.82
C LEU A 17 -6.61 -21.88 10.48
N ASN A 18 -7.19 -21.74 11.68
CA ASN A 18 -7.13 -20.49 12.44
C ASN A 18 -5.70 -20.12 12.83
N ALA A 19 -4.87 -21.09 13.20
CA ALA A 19 -3.46 -20.85 13.50
C ALA A 19 -2.67 -20.39 12.26
N VAL A 20 -2.96 -20.96 11.08
CA VAL A 20 -2.34 -20.55 9.81
C VAL A 20 -2.81 -19.17 9.35
N MET A 21 -4.05 -18.79 9.70
CA MET A 21 -4.63 -17.47 9.41
C MET A 21 -4.36 -16.42 10.51
N ALA A 22 -3.56 -16.75 11.52
CA ALA A 22 -3.22 -15.81 12.57
C ALA A 22 -2.41 -14.64 11.98
N PRO A 23 -2.66 -13.40 12.46
CA PRO A 23 -1.87 -12.24 12.06
C PRO A 23 -0.37 -12.44 12.22
N GLY A 24 0.40 -11.97 11.25
CA GLY A 24 1.86 -11.94 11.35
C GLY A 24 2.33 -10.88 12.34
N GLU A 25 3.51 -11.06 12.96
CA GLU A 25 4.07 -10.11 13.94
C GLU A 25 4.17 -8.67 13.43
N ASN A 26 4.32 -8.48 12.12
CA ASN A 26 4.42 -7.19 11.46
C ASN A 26 3.28 -6.94 10.47
N GLU A 27 2.12 -7.57 10.69
CA GLU A 27 0.96 -7.31 9.84
C GLU A 27 0.53 -5.85 9.99
N HIS A 28 0.47 -5.15 8.86
CA HIS A 28 0.08 -3.75 8.84
C HIS A 28 -1.41 -3.62 9.17
N LYS A 29 -1.81 -2.58 9.92
CA LYS A 29 -3.22 -2.35 10.28
C LYS A 29 -4.18 -2.30 9.09
N ALA A 30 -3.72 -1.83 7.94
CA ALA A 30 -4.54 -1.81 6.72
C ALA A 30 -4.87 -3.22 6.16
N ALA A 31 -4.17 -4.26 6.62
CA ALA A 31 -4.46 -5.65 6.31
C ALA A 31 -5.45 -6.30 7.29
N GLU A 32 -5.77 -5.63 8.40
CA GLU A 32 -6.73 -6.13 9.38
C GLU A 32 -8.11 -6.32 8.74
N GLY A 33 -8.67 -7.53 8.88
CA GLY A 33 -9.99 -7.87 8.33
C GLY A 33 -10.00 -8.19 6.83
N LEU A 34 -8.87 -8.16 6.13
CA LEU A 34 -8.79 -8.66 4.75
C LEU A 34 -8.87 -10.19 4.77
N THR A 35 -9.90 -10.75 4.13
CA THR A 35 -10.14 -12.20 4.14
C THR A 35 -9.81 -12.86 2.80
N THR A 36 -9.57 -12.05 1.75
CA THR A 36 -9.27 -12.54 0.41
C THR A 36 -8.05 -11.87 -0.20
N ARG A 37 -7.40 -12.56 -1.15
CA ARG A 37 -6.33 -11.98 -1.98
C ARG A 37 -6.82 -10.76 -2.77
N ALA A 38 -8.09 -10.73 -3.17
CA ALA A 38 -8.66 -9.60 -3.91
C ALA A 38 -8.70 -8.33 -3.05
N ASP A 39 -9.07 -8.46 -1.77
CA ASP A 39 -9.07 -7.34 -0.83
C ASP A 39 -7.67 -6.77 -0.65
N LEU A 40 -6.67 -7.65 -0.47
CA LEU A 40 -5.25 -7.24 -0.37
C LEU A 40 -4.77 -6.50 -1.62
N VAL A 41 -5.05 -7.03 -2.82
CA VAL A 41 -4.66 -6.39 -4.08
C VAL A 41 -5.32 -5.02 -4.24
N LYS A 42 -6.58 -4.87 -3.81
CA LYS A 42 -7.29 -3.59 -3.85
C LYS A 42 -6.63 -2.55 -2.92
N VAL A 43 -6.28 -2.94 -1.70
CA VAL A 43 -5.58 -2.06 -0.75
C VAL A 43 -4.21 -1.65 -1.27
N ILE A 44 -3.44 -2.59 -1.84
CA ILE A 44 -2.14 -2.28 -2.46
C ILE A 44 -2.28 -1.27 -3.60
N ALA A 45 -3.29 -1.45 -4.46
CA ALA A 45 -3.54 -0.54 -5.57
C ALA A 45 -3.88 0.87 -5.08
N GLN A 46 -4.73 0.98 -4.06
CA GLN A 46 -5.08 2.28 -3.46
C GLN A 46 -3.87 2.95 -2.82
N LEU A 47 -3.10 2.23 -2.01
CA LEU A 47 -1.89 2.78 -1.37
C LEU A 47 -0.86 3.25 -2.40
N SER A 48 -0.70 2.50 -3.49
CA SER A 48 0.22 2.87 -4.57
C SER A 48 -0.23 4.16 -5.27
N HIS A 49 -1.54 4.32 -5.49
CA HIS A 49 -2.13 5.52 -6.05
C HIS A 49 -1.94 6.73 -5.12
N ASP A 50 -2.33 6.60 -3.85
CA ASP A 50 -2.26 7.68 -2.85
C ASP A 50 -0.81 8.16 -2.65
N PHE A 51 0.16 7.25 -2.71
CA PHE A 51 1.59 7.60 -2.62
C PHE A 51 2.06 8.45 -3.80
N VAL A 52 1.65 8.10 -5.02
CA VAL A 52 1.99 8.87 -6.23
C VAL A 52 1.36 10.26 -6.17
N GLU A 53 0.05 10.34 -5.89
CA GLU A 53 -0.65 11.63 -5.79
C GLU A 53 -0.05 12.53 -4.69
N GLY A 54 0.24 11.95 -3.51
CA GLY A 54 0.85 12.69 -2.41
C GLY A 54 2.25 13.22 -2.76
N THR A 55 3.04 12.44 -3.50
CA THR A 55 4.38 12.84 -3.96
C THR A 55 4.31 13.95 -5.00
N GLU A 56 3.40 13.83 -5.98
CA GLU A 56 3.16 14.86 -6.99
C GLU A 56 2.71 16.17 -6.34
N TYR A 57 1.75 16.10 -5.41
CA TYR A 57 1.28 17.26 -4.66
C TYR A 57 2.41 17.95 -3.88
N ALA A 58 3.21 17.17 -3.14
CA ALA A 58 4.32 17.72 -2.35
C ALA A 58 5.37 18.40 -3.25
N PHE A 59 5.66 17.80 -4.40
CA PHE A 59 6.58 18.35 -5.39
C PHE A 59 6.06 19.67 -5.97
N GLU A 60 4.81 19.71 -6.44
CA GLU A 60 4.19 20.93 -6.97
C GLU A 60 4.16 22.06 -5.93
N ASN A 61 3.84 21.72 -4.69
CA ASN A 61 3.84 22.67 -3.58
C ASN A 61 5.25 23.25 -3.35
N ALA A 62 6.30 22.41 -3.34
CA ALA A 62 7.68 22.87 -3.23
C ALA A 62 8.08 23.81 -4.39
N VAL A 63 7.69 23.47 -5.62
CA VAL A 63 7.91 24.33 -6.81
C VAL A 63 7.23 25.69 -6.63
N GLN A 64 5.99 25.72 -6.16
CA GLN A 64 5.25 26.96 -5.90
C GLN A 64 5.92 27.81 -4.81
N GLN A 65 6.37 27.19 -3.72
CA GLN A 65 7.09 27.88 -2.65
C GLN A 65 8.39 28.51 -3.15
N ILE A 66 9.17 27.80 -3.96
CA ILE A 66 10.42 28.32 -4.52
C ILE A 66 10.15 29.51 -5.45
N LYS A 67 9.14 29.40 -6.33
CA LYS A 67 8.74 30.48 -7.24
C LYS A 67 8.23 31.72 -6.49
N CYS A 68 7.55 31.53 -5.36
CA CYS A 68 7.11 32.63 -4.52
C CYS A 68 8.30 33.44 -3.97
N LEU A 69 9.39 32.77 -3.58
CA LEU A 69 10.60 33.41 -3.07
C LEU A 69 11.54 33.92 -4.16
N ASN A 70 11.49 33.32 -5.37
CA ASN A 70 12.39 33.60 -6.49
C ASN A 70 11.58 33.78 -7.78
N PRO A 71 10.83 34.88 -7.94
CA PRO A 71 9.89 35.04 -9.05
C PRO A 71 10.56 35.10 -10.42
N ASP A 72 11.83 35.52 -10.47
CA ASP A 72 12.59 35.67 -11.72
C ASP A 72 13.33 34.40 -12.15
N VAL A 73 13.30 33.34 -11.32
CA VAL A 73 13.96 32.07 -11.63
C VAL A 73 12.99 31.15 -12.36
N GLU A 74 13.34 30.81 -13.60
CA GLU A 74 12.61 29.80 -14.38
C GLU A 74 13.05 28.39 -13.96
N LEU A 75 12.16 27.65 -13.28
CA LEU A 75 12.39 26.26 -12.91
C LEU A 75 12.00 25.32 -14.06
N VAL A 76 12.94 24.50 -14.52
CA VAL A 76 12.67 23.39 -15.43
C VAL A 76 12.14 22.20 -14.63
N THR A 77 10.82 22.06 -14.57
CA THR A 77 10.16 20.99 -13.78
C THR A 77 9.56 19.87 -14.62
N ARG A 78 9.58 20.01 -15.94
CA ARG A 78 8.95 19.07 -16.88
C ARG A 78 9.80 17.80 -16.98
N GLY A 79 9.19 16.64 -16.76
CA GLY A 79 9.87 15.34 -16.81
C GLY A 79 10.37 14.81 -15.47
N MET A 80 10.29 15.59 -14.38
CA MET A 80 10.46 15.09 -13.02
C MET A 80 9.17 14.40 -12.54
N HIS A 81 8.76 13.33 -13.22
CA HIS A 81 7.74 12.43 -12.71
C HIS A 81 8.41 11.19 -12.11
N VAL A 82 7.66 10.38 -11.35
CA VAL A 82 8.20 9.22 -10.62
C VAL A 82 8.96 8.21 -11.50
N ASN A 83 8.76 8.22 -12.83
CA ASN A 83 9.52 7.40 -13.79
C ASN A 83 10.23 8.21 -14.89
N GLY A 84 10.43 9.51 -14.69
CA GLY A 84 11.12 10.37 -15.65
C GLY A 84 12.57 10.59 -15.26
N GLN A 85 13.48 10.49 -16.24
CA GLN A 85 14.90 10.75 -16.04
C GLN A 85 15.23 12.18 -16.51
N VAL A 86 16.03 12.91 -15.73
CA VAL A 86 16.63 14.18 -16.18
C VAL A 86 17.83 13.86 -17.06
N GLN A 87 17.80 14.31 -18.31
CA GLN A 87 18.95 14.38 -19.19
C GLN A 87 19.44 15.84 -19.23
N ASP A 88 20.75 16.01 -19.11
CA ASP A 88 21.47 17.29 -19.30
C ASP A 88 21.18 18.40 -18.27
N GLY A 89 21.29 18.06 -16.98
CA GLY A 89 21.19 19.02 -15.86
C GLY A 89 22.47 19.83 -15.60
#